data_AF-A0AA36C904-F1
#
_entry.id   AF-A0AA36C904-F1
#
_cell.length_a   1.000
_cell.length_b   1.000
_cell.length_c   1.000
_cell.angle_alpha   90.00
_cell.angle_beta   90.00
_cell.angle_gamma   90.00
#
_symmetry.space_group_name_H-M   'P 1'
#
loop_
_entity.id
_entity.type
_entity.pdbx_description
1 polymer ?
#
loop_
_entity_poly.entity_id
_entity_poly.type
_entity_poly.pdbx_seq_one_letter_code
_entity_poly.pdbx_strand_id
1 'polypeptide(L)'
;MAITWITHTPYANAKTKSYVSYSAIANNFNLKNDKSTVTTWNDHGGRNSTRHTHRVTLTGLEPGVRYYYKVGSDEGMSKPFNFTMIDPKKPIRAAIFGDLAQGQKGLSLEPLRYYSFTGRYNIMFHIGDIAYDMDQADGWIGDYFFKEFEDVASHIPYMTLAGNHEQSQNFNHYINRFTMPSNGKVNDNQFWSFDLGPVHFVGLSSEYHNYNMYDQAQKMVDWLKADLAKTKQPWIIAMIHRPMYCSARCDAFENNVLKKGANKLPAIEPILGEYGVDMLFAGHKHYYERLFPIYNDRATIYKDAAHIKDAKATIHFVSGSAGCHTHIDDVDYKPLPYSAHHSELYGFSYSTVTAWVDQGKQKSIRYTHRVILKDLEPDYRVGSSEGQSQLFNFTMLDGKNGFRAAVFGDLAQGADGRSDISYDLDSNDGKASNPWLISMLHRPMYCSAKCDKTENIVLRKGDANLPALEPFLGKFGVDLVFSGHRHYYERLFPIYDENPTVYKNGSYIENAKATVHFVTGSAGCHSHTKEADFKPAVFSAASSDSYGFNLVEVFNATHIHSQFIHEKSGKAHDDFWLVKAEGYRPYN
;
A
#
# COMPACT_ATOMS: atom_id res chain seq x y z
N MET A 1 18.51 -1.04 14.72
CA MET A 1 17.92 -0.01 13.85
C MET A 1 19.03 0.92 13.38
N ALA A 2 19.18 1.15 12.07
CA ALA A 2 20.12 2.16 11.56
C ALA A 2 19.38 3.49 11.37
N ILE A 3 19.97 4.58 11.85
CA ILE A 3 19.50 5.95 11.66
C ILE A 3 20.53 6.67 10.81
N THR A 4 20.08 7.20 9.67
CA THR A 4 20.92 7.85 8.67
C THR A 4 20.36 9.23 8.35
N TRP A 5 21.23 10.24 8.34
CA TRP A 5 20.86 11.60 7.94
C TRP A 5 22.01 12.27 7.20
N ILE A 6 21.68 13.34 6.49
CA ILE A 6 22.63 14.07 5.64
C ILE A 6 22.68 15.52 6.10
N THR A 7 23.89 16.08 6.10
CA THR A 7 24.15 17.51 6.28
C THR A 7 25.08 18.00 5.17
N HIS A 8 25.11 19.30 4.91
CA HIS A 8 25.97 19.92 3.90
C HIS A 8 27.09 20.75 4.53
N THR A 9 28.19 20.94 3.80
CA THR A 9 29.18 21.99 4.14
C THR A 9 28.52 23.38 4.03
N PRO A 10 28.79 24.35 4.94
CA PRO A 10 29.76 24.30 6.05
C PRO A 10 29.20 23.77 7.38
N TYR A 11 27.94 23.32 7.44
CA TYR A 11 27.30 22.86 8.68
C TYR A 11 27.88 21.58 9.27
N ALA A 12 28.67 20.82 8.50
CA ALA A 12 29.41 19.67 8.97
C ALA A 12 30.68 19.47 8.14
N ASN A 13 31.55 18.57 8.62
CA ASN A 13 32.70 18.04 7.90
C ASN A 13 32.96 16.57 8.29
N ALA A 14 33.96 15.94 7.69
CA ALA A 14 34.32 14.54 7.96
C ALA A 14 34.69 14.23 9.43
N LYS A 15 35.02 15.25 10.24
CA LYS A 15 35.36 15.13 11.66
C LYS A 15 34.20 15.48 12.59
N THR A 16 33.02 15.85 12.06
CA THR A 16 31.85 16.19 12.88
C THR A 16 31.48 14.98 13.75
N LYS A 17 31.39 15.23 15.07
CA LYS A 17 31.09 14.21 16.06
C LYS A 17 29.57 14.07 16.21
N SER A 18 29.00 13.24 15.36
CA SER A 18 27.56 13.04 15.26
C SER A 18 27.04 12.00 16.24
N TYR A 19 25.80 12.16 16.69
CA TYR A 19 25.16 11.22 17.60
C TYR A 19 23.63 11.20 17.47
N VAL A 20 23.03 10.13 17.99
CA VAL A 20 21.58 10.00 18.15
C VAL A 20 21.26 10.04 19.63
N SER A 21 20.35 10.92 20.03
CA SER A 21 19.74 10.91 21.37
C SER A 21 18.35 10.32 21.29
N TYR A 22 18.00 9.35 22.14
CA TYR A 22 16.77 8.58 22.00
C TYR A 22 16.20 8.11 23.34
N SER A 23 14.93 7.69 23.36
CA SER A 23 14.26 7.09 24.52
C SER A 23 12.90 6.49 24.17
N ALA A 24 12.42 5.57 24.99
CA ALA A 24 11.04 5.07 24.91
C ALA A 24 10.01 6.07 25.49
N ILE A 25 10.46 7.09 26.22
CA ILE A 25 9.58 8.11 26.82
C ILE A 25 9.61 9.37 25.94
N ALA A 26 8.42 9.83 25.55
CA ALA A 26 8.26 11.04 24.76
C ALA A 26 8.94 12.24 25.45
N ASN A 27 9.65 13.05 24.67
CA ASN A 27 10.36 14.26 25.12
C ASN A 27 11.49 14.04 26.15
N ASN A 28 11.88 12.80 26.45
CA ASN A 28 12.96 12.48 27.40
C ASN A 28 14.14 11.81 26.71
N PHE A 29 15.01 12.56 26.03
CA PHE A 29 16.13 12.03 25.22
C PHE A 29 17.38 11.68 26.04
N ASN A 30 17.24 10.81 27.04
CA ASN A 30 18.28 10.50 28.02
C ASN A 30 19.33 9.46 27.56
N LEU A 31 19.04 8.66 26.53
CA LEU A 31 20.04 7.74 25.95
C LEU A 31 20.78 8.43 24.80
N LYS A 32 22.09 8.21 24.69
CA LYS A 32 22.94 8.75 23.62
C LYS A 32 23.76 7.63 23.00
N ASN A 33 23.84 7.60 21.67
CA ASN A 33 24.78 6.76 20.92
C ASN A 33 25.59 7.66 19.98
N ASP A 34 26.89 7.77 20.27
CA ASP A 34 27.87 8.58 19.56
C ASP A 34 28.84 7.76 18.69
N LYS A 35 28.58 6.46 18.54
CA LYS A 35 29.31 5.58 17.61
C LYS A 35 28.82 5.80 16.18
N SER A 36 28.97 7.02 15.68
CA SER A 36 28.59 7.38 14.31
C SER A 36 29.71 7.12 13.32
N THR A 37 29.36 6.78 12.09
CA THR A 37 30.26 6.91 10.93
C THR A 37 29.81 8.08 10.08
N VAL A 38 30.78 8.87 9.59
CA VAL A 38 30.53 10.02 8.71
C VAL A 38 31.24 9.78 7.38
N THR A 39 30.49 9.74 6.29
CA THR A 39 31.03 9.64 4.93
C THR A 39 30.88 10.98 4.23
N THR A 40 31.98 11.55 3.76
CA THR A 40 31.97 12.78 2.96
C THR A 40 32.03 12.44 1.48
N TRP A 41 31.16 13.05 0.69
CA TRP A 41 31.07 12.82 -0.74
C TRP A 41 30.61 14.10 -1.46
N ASN A 42 31.01 14.23 -2.73
CA ASN A 42 30.75 15.41 -3.54
C ASN A 42 29.95 15.02 -4.78
N ASP A 43 29.11 15.93 -5.27
CA ASP A 43 28.61 15.81 -6.65
C ASP A 43 29.63 16.39 -7.62
N HIS A 44 29.86 15.71 -8.73
CA HIS A 44 30.82 16.12 -9.75
C HIS A 44 30.30 17.17 -10.75
N GLY A 45 29.29 17.96 -10.38
CA GLY A 45 28.73 19.01 -11.25
C GLY A 45 29.02 20.44 -10.80
N GLY A 46 28.37 21.41 -11.44
CA GLY A 46 28.81 22.82 -11.48
C GLY A 46 28.78 23.55 -10.13
N ARG A 47 27.94 23.13 -9.17
CA ARG A 47 27.84 23.73 -7.83
C ARG A 47 28.80 23.13 -6.80
N ASN A 48 29.46 22.02 -7.10
CA ASN A 48 30.43 21.32 -6.24
C ASN A 48 29.92 21.19 -4.78
N SER A 49 28.71 20.66 -4.60
CA SER A 49 28.09 20.49 -3.29
C SER A 49 28.74 19.34 -2.51
N THR A 50 29.20 19.61 -1.30
CA THR A 50 29.75 18.60 -0.39
C THR A 50 28.71 18.18 0.64
N ARG A 51 28.42 16.88 0.70
CA ARG A 51 27.52 16.25 1.67
C ARG A 51 28.28 15.37 2.64
N HIS A 52 27.70 15.25 3.83
CA HIS A 52 28.16 14.36 4.89
C HIS A 52 27.00 13.46 5.30
N THR A 53 27.14 12.17 5.02
CA THR A 53 26.19 11.16 5.49
C THR A 53 26.63 10.64 6.85
N HIS A 54 25.77 10.81 7.84
CA HIS A 54 25.96 10.33 9.20
C HIS A 54 25.14 9.06 9.40
N ARG A 55 25.75 8.03 9.99
CA ARG A 55 25.07 6.75 10.26
C ARG A 55 25.31 6.32 11.70
N VAL A 56 24.24 5.98 12.40
CA VAL A 56 24.28 5.46 13.77
C VAL A 56 23.38 4.22 13.87
N THR A 57 23.94 3.11 14.37
CA THR A 57 23.18 1.89 14.61
C THR A 57 22.81 1.79 16.09
N LEU A 58 21.51 1.88 16.36
CA LEU A 58 20.93 1.61 17.68
C LEU A 58 20.75 0.10 17.88
N THR A 59 21.23 -0.40 19.02
CA THR A 59 21.15 -1.81 19.44
C THR A 59 20.41 -1.91 20.79
N GLY A 60 19.99 -3.12 21.17
CA GLY A 60 19.30 -3.34 22.46
C GLY A 60 17.90 -2.71 22.55
N LEU A 61 17.25 -2.46 21.40
CA LEU A 61 15.90 -1.92 21.35
C LEU A 61 14.87 -3.03 21.61
N GLU A 62 13.85 -2.71 22.40
CA GLU A 62 12.77 -3.64 22.73
C GLU A 62 11.75 -3.73 21.58
N PRO A 63 11.37 -4.95 21.14
CA PRO A 63 10.36 -5.13 20.10
C PRO A 63 8.99 -4.57 20.52
N GLY A 64 8.28 -3.93 19.59
CA GLY A 64 6.97 -3.32 19.83
C GLY A 64 6.99 -1.98 20.57
N VAL A 65 8.14 -1.54 21.06
CA VAL A 65 8.30 -0.27 21.77
C VAL A 65 8.48 0.87 20.77
N ARG A 66 7.79 1.99 21.03
CA ARG A 66 8.01 3.25 20.33
C ARG A 66 9.19 3.99 20.94
N TYR A 67 10.16 4.34 20.10
CA TYR A 67 11.29 5.17 20.49
C TYR A 67 11.17 6.54 19.83
N TYR A 68 11.42 7.59 20.62
CA TYR A 68 11.59 8.96 20.16
C TYR A 68 13.08 9.23 20.02
N TYR A 69 13.48 9.94 18.96
CA TYR A 69 14.88 10.22 18.72
C TYR A 69 15.12 11.61 18.12
N LYS A 70 16.32 12.13 18.32
CA LYS A 70 16.87 13.31 17.64
C LYS A 70 18.24 12.94 17.08
N VAL A 71 18.58 13.52 15.94
CA VAL A 71 19.88 13.36 15.28
C VAL A 71 20.60 14.69 15.24
N GLY A 72 21.94 14.69 15.25
CA GLY A 72 22.71 15.92 15.16
C GLY A 72 24.10 15.80 15.75
N SER A 73 24.62 16.94 16.21
CA SER A 73 25.93 17.09 16.85
C SER A 73 25.83 18.10 18.01
N ASP A 74 26.95 18.41 18.64
CA ASP A 74 27.01 19.45 19.68
C ASP A 74 26.73 20.87 19.13
N GLU A 75 26.73 21.05 17.80
CA GLU A 75 26.40 22.32 17.13
C GLU A 75 24.89 22.50 16.92
N GLY A 76 24.11 21.42 16.94
CA GLY A 76 22.67 21.48 16.71
C GLY A 76 22.02 20.10 16.58
N MET A 77 20.76 20.03 17.00
CA MET A 77 19.94 18.81 16.97
C MET A 77 18.67 19.03 16.15
N SER A 78 18.19 17.96 15.53
CA SER A 78 16.93 17.95 14.79
C SER A 78 15.70 18.19 15.68
N LYS A 79 14.55 18.43 15.03
CA LYS A 79 13.23 18.18 15.64
C LYS A 79 13.13 16.71 16.11
N PRO A 80 12.29 16.40 17.10
CA PRO A 80 12.08 15.01 17.51
C PRO A 80 11.37 14.22 16.41
N PHE A 81 11.85 13.00 16.18
CA PHE A 81 11.22 11.97 15.36
C PHE A 81 10.83 10.79 16.24
N ASN A 82 10.12 9.81 15.69
CA ASN A 82 9.88 8.56 16.40
C ASN A 82 9.82 7.37 15.45
N PHE A 83 10.05 6.16 15.93
CA PHE A 83 9.75 4.94 15.20
C PHE A 83 9.22 3.89 16.17
N THR A 84 8.47 2.91 15.69
CA THR A 84 8.08 1.75 16.50
C THR A 84 8.91 0.56 16.07
N MET A 85 9.64 -0.03 17.02
CA MET A 85 10.45 -1.21 16.71
C MET A 85 9.53 -2.39 16.36
N ILE A 86 9.77 -3.04 15.23
CA ILE A 86 8.91 -4.13 14.77
C ILE A 86 8.95 -5.28 15.77
N ASP A 87 7.76 -5.73 16.19
CA ASP A 87 7.60 -6.93 17.01
C ASP A 87 7.57 -8.16 16.10
N PRO A 88 8.60 -9.02 16.12
CA PRO A 88 8.66 -10.20 15.26
C PRO A 88 7.57 -11.24 15.57
N LYS A 89 6.86 -11.11 16.70
CA LYS A 89 5.72 -11.96 17.07
C LYS A 89 4.38 -11.46 16.51
N LYS A 90 4.35 -10.26 15.93
CA LYS A 90 3.15 -9.67 15.31
C LYS A 90 3.19 -9.84 13.78
N PRO A 91 2.03 -9.70 13.09
CA PRO A 91 2.00 -9.72 11.63
C PRO A 91 2.95 -8.68 11.03
N ILE A 92 3.76 -9.12 10.07
CA ILE A 92 4.66 -8.25 9.31
C ILE A 92 3.84 -7.68 8.16
N ARG A 93 3.80 -6.35 8.07
CA ARG A 93 3.03 -5.64 7.05
C ARG A 93 3.99 -4.79 6.24
N ALA A 94 4.36 -5.30 5.08
CA ALA A 94 5.40 -4.73 4.23
C ALA A 94 4.77 -4.01 3.05
N ALA A 95 5.02 -2.71 2.88
CA ALA A 95 4.79 -2.04 1.60
C ALA A 95 5.94 -2.39 0.64
N ILE A 96 5.64 -2.83 -0.58
CA ILE A 96 6.63 -3.24 -1.58
C ILE A 96 6.30 -2.55 -2.90
N PHE A 97 7.25 -1.80 -3.43
CA PHE A 97 7.08 -0.97 -4.62
C PHE A 97 8.43 -0.64 -5.26
N GLY A 98 8.49 -0.50 -6.57
CA GLY A 98 9.60 0.10 -7.31
C GLY A 98 9.15 1.40 -7.96
N ASP A 99 10.09 2.13 -8.56
CA ASP A 99 9.76 3.12 -9.59
C ASP A 99 8.96 4.32 -9.04
N LEU A 100 9.25 4.74 -7.80
CA LEU A 100 8.64 5.91 -7.17
C LEU A 100 9.46 7.17 -7.47
N ALA A 101 8.89 8.07 -8.26
CA ALA A 101 9.46 9.39 -8.53
C ALA A 101 9.19 10.42 -7.41
N GLN A 102 9.71 11.64 -7.60
CA GLN A 102 9.52 12.79 -6.70
C GLN A 102 8.45 13.78 -7.21
N GLY A 103 7.98 14.66 -6.32
CA GLY A 103 7.08 15.76 -6.66
C GLY A 103 5.76 15.29 -7.26
N GLN A 104 5.27 16.01 -8.27
CA GLN A 104 4.05 15.63 -9.00
C GLN A 104 4.17 14.29 -9.71
N LYS A 105 5.41 13.79 -9.92
CA LYS A 105 5.63 12.51 -10.57
C LYS A 105 5.42 11.30 -9.67
N GLY A 106 5.66 11.44 -8.37
CA GLY A 106 5.49 10.38 -7.37
C GLY A 106 4.02 10.12 -7.02
N LEU A 107 3.24 9.53 -7.93
CA LEU A 107 1.78 9.39 -7.78
C LEU A 107 1.36 8.57 -6.55
N SER A 108 2.16 7.60 -6.13
CA SER A 108 1.89 6.79 -4.92
C SER A 108 2.46 7.38 -3.62
N LEU A 109 3.11 8.54 -3.65
CA LEU A 109 3.75 9.15 -2.47
C LEU A 109 2.74 9.49 -1.36
N GLU A 110 1.68 10.24 -1.68
CA GLU A 110 0.67 10.64 -0.69
C GLU A 110 -0.08 9.43 -0.10
N PRO A 111 -0.47 8.42 -0.91
CA PRO A 111 -1.06 7.23 -0.35
C PRO A 111 -0.11 6.40 0.53
N LEU A 112 1.16 6.24 0.14
CA LEU A 112 2.17 5.61 0.99
C LEU A 112 2.21 6.32 2.35
N ARG A 113 2.33 7.65 2.33
CA ARG A 113 2.31 8.49 3.53
C ARG A 113 1.06 8.25 4.39
N TYR A 114 -0.14 8.33 3.82
CA TYR A 114 -1.39 8.08 4.54
C TYR A 114 -1.42 6.69 5.22
N TYR A 115 -1.02 5.65 4.50
CA TYR A 115 -1.03 4.29 5.01
C TYR A 115 0.05 4.01 6.06
N SER A 116 1.14 4.79 6.06
CA SER A 116 2.12 4.77 7.14
C SER A 116 1.52 5.28 8.46
N PHE A 117 0.79 6.39 8.43
CA PHE A 117 0.20 7.01 9.63
C PHE A 117 -1.00 6.25 10.17
N THR A 118 -1.75 5.55 9.32
CA THR A 118 -2.83 4.65 9.74
C THR A 118 -2.34 3.26 10.18
N GLY A 119 -1.02 3.03 10.15
CA GLY A 119 -0.42 1.78 10.61
C GLY A 119 -0.76 0.58 9.73
N ARG A 120 -1.00 0.79 8.43
CA ARG A 120 -1.34 -0.29 7.48
C ARG A 120 -0.12 -1.12 7.11
N TYR A 121 1.06 -0.53 7.14
CA TYR A 121 2.34 -1.20 7.03
C TYR A 121 3.31 -0.71 8.12
N ASN A 122 4.31 -1.53 8.44
CA ASN A 122 5.32 -1.25 9.46
C ASN A 122 6.76 -1.44 8.96
N ILE A 123 6.93 -1.73 7.67
CA ILE A 123 8.21 -1.75 6.95
C ILE A 123 7.95 -1.45 5.47
N MET A 124 8.91 -0.83 4.79
CA MET A 124 8.86 -0.54 3.36
C MET A 124 10.04 -1.19 2.63
N PHE A 125 9.79 -1.66 1.41
CA PHE A 125 10.77 -2.14 0.46
C PHE A 125 10.62 -1.38 -0.85
N HIS A 126 11.58 -0.50 -1.16
CA HIS A 126 11.65 0.21 -2.43
C HIS A 126 12.67 -0.43 -3.36
N ILE A 127 12.18 -1.18 -4.35
CA ILE A 127 12.97 -2.10 -5.17
C ILE A 127 13.57 -1.45 -6.42
N GLY A 128 14.21 -0.29 -6.23
CA GLY A 128 14.96 0.43 -7.26
C GLY A 128 14.17 1.50 -8.03
N ASP A 129 14.92 2.32 -8.75
CA ASP A 129 14.48 3.53 -9.46
C ASP A 129 13.84 4.55 -8.51
N ILE A 130 14.68 5.03 -7.59
CA ILE A 130 14.30 5.90 -6.48
C ILE A 130 14.47 7.35 -6.90
N ALA A 131 13.38 8.13 -6.86
CA ALA A 131 13.33 9.54 -7.24
C ALA A 131 13.62 9.83 -8.73
N TYR A 132 14.12 8.86 -9.49
CA TYR A 132 14.65 8.97 -10.85
C TYR A 132 15.84 9.93 -10.94
N ASP A 133 17.06 9.37 -10.90
CA ASP A 133 18.35 10.06 -11.05
C ASP A 133 18.66 11.05 -9.93
N MET A 134 18.89 10.53 -8.71
CA MET A 134 19.21 11.33 -7.54
C MET A 134 20.47 12.21 -7.66
N ASP A 135 21.33 11.94 -8.65
CA ASP A 135 22.55 12.70 -8.93
C ASP A 135 22.31 13.99 -9.72
N GLN A 136 21.18 14.08 -10.43
CA GLN A 136 20.86 15.24 -11.24
C GLN A 136 20.74 16.53 -10.42
N ALA A 137 20.98 17.65 -11.11
CA ALA A 137 20.99 19.00 -10.54
C ALA A 137 21.91 19.12 -9.32
N ASP A 138 23.11 18.53 -9.40
CA ASP A 138 24.10 18.47 -8.31
C ASP A 138 23.48 17.87 -7.04
N GLY A 139 22.90 16.68 -7.20
CA GLY A 139 22.28 15.93 -6.11
C GLY A 139 20.99 16.53 -5.53
N TRP A 140 20.49 17.64 -6.09
CA TRP A 140 19.29 18.31 -5.59
C TRP A 140 18.04 17.43 -5.71
N ILE A 141 17.92 16.61 -6.77
CA ILE A 141 16.79 15.68 -6.93
C ILE A 141 16.70 14.71 -5.75
N GLY A 142 17.84 14.12 -5.35
CA GLY A 142 17.88 13.26 -4.17
C GLY A 142 17.55 14.01 -2.88
N ASP A 143 18.08 15.22 -2.68
CA ASP A 143 17.79 16.03 -1.48
C ASP A 143 16.30 16.42 -1.41
N TYR A 144 15.70 16.75 -2.55
CA TYR A 144 14.29 17.09 -2.67
C TYR A 144 13.39 15.87 -2.35
N PHE A 145 13.67 14.71 -2.94
CA PHE A 145 12.93 13.47 -2.65
C PHE A 145 12.95 13.14 -1.15
N PHE A 146 14.13 13.19 -0.51
CA PHE A 146 14.22 12.89 0.92
C PHE A 146 13.54 13.94 1.80
N LYS A 147 13.46 15.19 1.36
CA LYS A 147 12.67 16.21 2.06
C LYS A 147 11.17 15.90 2.00
N GLU A 148 10.68 15.42 0.85
CA GLU A 148 9.29 14.99 0.70
C GLU A 148 9.00 13.69 1.46
N PHE A 149 9.93 12.75 1.46
CA PHE A 149 9.76 11.41 2.04
C PHE A 149 10.17 11.32 3.52
N GLU A 150 10.70 12.40 4.12
CA GLU A 150 11.21 12.44 5.49
C GLU A 150 10.15 11.96 6.49
N ASP A 151 8.91 12.40 6.34
CA ASP A 151 7.85 12.11 7.30
C ASP A 151 7.45 10.63 7.31
N VAL A 152 7.67 9.89 6.21
CA VAL A 152 7.49 8.44 6.16
C VAL A 152 8.76 7.72 6.61
N ALA A 153 9.91 8.04 6.01
CA ALA A 153 11.18 7.32 6.22
C ALA A 153 11.79 7.55 7.62
N SER A 154 11.43 8.62 8.32
CA SER A 154 11.85 8.85 9.71
C SER A 154 11.06 8.01 10.73
N HIS A 155 9.93 7.42 10.34
CA HIS A 155 9.05 6.66 11.24
C HIS A 155 8.89 5.18 10.87
N ILE A 156 9.04 4.84 9.59
CA ILE A 156 8.95 3.47 9.08
C ILE A 156 10.31 3.00 8.56
N PRO A 157 10.80 1.82 8.96
CA PRO A 157 12.02 1.24 8.41
C PRO A 157 11.94 1.12 6.89
N TYR A 158 12.94 1.67 6.21
CA TYR A 158 12.95 1.85 4.76
C TYR A 158 14.09 1.05 4.12
N MET A 159 13.75 -0.12 3.60
CA MET A 159 14.67 -1.02 2.91
C MET A 159 14.64 -0.73 1.43
N THR A 160 15.80 -0.75 0.77
CA THR A 160 15.90 -0.35 -0.64
C THR A 160 16.81 -1.27 -1.45
N LEU A 161 16.60 -1.26 -2.76
CA LEU A 161 17.57 -1.73 -3.76
C LEU A 161 17.88 -0.60 -4.74
N ALA A 162 19.02 -0.72 -5.42
CA ALA A 162 19.34 0.15 -6.54
C ALA A 162 18.70 -0.40 -7.83
N GLY A 163 18.12 0.49 -8.61
CA GLY A 163 17.74 0.27 -10.00
C GLY A 163 18.72 0.93 -10.97
N ASN A 164 18.34 1.02 -12.25
CA ASN A 164 19.20 1.65 -13.25
C ASN A 164 19.34 3.16 -13.05
N HIS A 165 18.31 3.84 -12.54
CA HIS A 165 18.38 5.27 -12.25
C HIS A 165 19.31 5.61 -11.06
N GLU A 166 19.81 4.59 -10.35
CA GLU A 166 20.82 4.78 -9.32
C GLU A 166 22.25 4.62 -9.83
N GLN A 167 22.48 4.22 -11.09
CA GLN A 167 23.81 3.77 -11.57
C GLN A 167 24.90 4.87 -11.53
N SER A 168 24.51 6.14 -11.65
CA SER A 168 25.45 7.25 -11.84
C SER A 168 26.63 7.21 -10.86
N GLN A 169 27.83 7.41 -11.41
CA GLN A 169 29.10 7.39 -10.68
C GLN A 169 29.30 6.11 -9.85
N ASN A 170 28.95 4.96 -10.41
CA ASN A 170 29.02 3.65 -9.73
C ASN A 170 28.18 3.63 -8.45
N PHE A 171 26.91 4.02 -8.59
CA PHE A 171 25.92 4.03 -7.51
C PHE A 171 26.24 4.99 -6.35
N ASN A 172 27.01 6.06 -6.60
CA ASN A 172 27.51 6.95 -5.55
C ASN A 172 26.38 7.52 -4.66
N HIS A 173 25.29 8.01 -5.27
CA HIS A 173 24.16 8.56 -4.51
C HIS A 173 23.44 7.49 -3.71
N TYR A 174 23.22 6.30 -4.28
CA TYR A 174 22.57 5.22 -3.55
C TYR A 174 23.42 4.71 -2.37
N ILE A 175 24.72 4.46 -2.60
CA ILE A 175 25.67 4.02 -1.57
C ILE A 175 25.72 5.02 -0.42
N ASN A 176 25.72 6.32 -0.75
CA ASN A 176 25.89 7.35 0.26
C ASN A 176 24.59 7.82 0.92
N ARG A 177 23.41 7.61 0.33
CA ARG A 177 22.14 8.05 0.93
C ARG A 177 21.46 6.96 1.75
N PHE A 178 21.64 5.68 1.39
CA PHE A 178 20.93 4.57 2.02
C PHE A 178 21.83 3.75 2.93
N THR A 179 21.24 3.14 3.96
CA THR A 179 21.95 2.25 4.89
C THR A 179 21.18 0.97 5.05
N MET A 180 21.75 -0.12 4.54
CA MET A 180 21.16 -1.45 4.58
C MET A 180 21.90 -2.34 5.60
N PRO A 181 21.30 -3.47 6.03
CA PRO A 181 22.01 -4.47 6.81
C PRO A 181 23.33 -4.88 6.13
N SER A 182 24.38 -5.08 6.93
CA SER A 182 25.68 -5.45 6.38
C SER A 182 25.63 -6.86 5.79
N ASN A 183 26.19 -7.00 4.60
CA ASN A 183 26.43 -8.27 3.92
C ASN A 183 27.81 -8.88 4.24
N GLY A 184 28.45 -8.44 5.34
CA GLY A 184 29.83 -8.81 5.69
C GLY A 184 30.90 -7.89 5.09
N LYS A 185 30.51 -6.89 4.29
CA LYS A 185 31.36 -5.76 3.92
C LYS A 185 30.85 -4.46 4.52
N VAL A 186 31.81 -3.57 4.80
CA VAL A 186 31.53 -2.22 5.29
C VAL A 186 31.12 -1.35 4.09
N ASN A 187 30.01 -0.62 4.23
CA ASN A 187 29.49 0.33 3.23
C ASN A 187 29.08 -0.26 1.87
N ASP A 188 28.76 -1.56 1.82
CA ASP A 188 28.10 -2.15 0.66
C ASP A 188 26.62 -2.36 0.98
N ASN A 189 25.76 -1.62 0.30
CA ASN A 189 24.30 -1.64 0.49
C ASN A 189 23.56 -2.15 -0.76
N GLN A 190 24.28 -2.74 -1.71
CA GLN A 190 23.76 -3.20 -3.01
C GLN A 190 23.05 -4.56 -2.90
N PHE A 191 23.40 -5.35 -1.91
CA PHE A 191 22.73 -6.60 -1.57
C PHE A 191 22.84 -6.83 -0.06
N TRP A 192 21.80 -7.40 0.53
CA TRP A 192 21.64 -7.50 1.97
C TRP A 192 20.60 -8.55 2.32
N SER A 193 20.61 -9.03 3.56
CA SER A 193 19.54 -9.84 4.11
C SER A 193 19.33 -9.53 5.58
N PHE A 194 18.14 -9.88 6.08
CA PHE A 194 17.85 -9.90 7.51
C PHE A 194 16.65 -10.79 7.80
N ASP A 195 16.61 -11.29 9.03
CA ASP A 195 15.46 -12.01 9.55
C ASP A 195 14.50 -11.03 10.23
N LEU A 196 13.22 -11.17 9.93
CA LEU A 196 12.15 -10.50 10.64
C LEU A 196 11.02 -11.48 10.88
N GLY A 197 10.80 -11.81 12.15
CA GLY A 197 9.84 -12.84 12.55
C GLY A 197 10.11 -14.15 11.79
N PRO A 198 9.12 -14.71 11.07
CA PRO A 198 9.21 -15.97 10.34
C PRO A 198 9.80 -15.82 8.91
N VAL A 199 10.25 -14.63 8.52
CA VAL A 199 10.68 -14.35 7.14
C VAL A 199 12.14 -13.97 7.10
N HIS A 200 12.86 -14.58 6.17
CA HIS A 200 14.17 -14.14 5.74
C HIS A 200 14.01 -13.28 4.48
N PHE A 201 14.31 -11.99 4.60
CA PHE A 201 14.28 -11.05 3.49
C PHE A 201 15.65 -10.94 2.86
N VAL A 202 15.70 -10.96 1.53
CA VAL A 202 16.93 -10.85 0.75
C VAL A 202 16.76 -9.84 -0.36
N GLY A 203 17.65 -8.85 -0.43
CA GLY A 203 17.74 -7.90 -1.53
C GLY A 203 18.98 -8.16 -2.36
N LEU A 204 18.84 -8.17 -3.69
CA LEU A 204 19.92 -8.43 -4.64
C LEU A 204 19.97 -7.36 -5.75
N SER A 205 21.16 -6.89 -6.08
CA SER A 205 21.37 -5.98 -7.20
C SER A 205 21.35 -6.74 -8.53
N SER A 206 20.24 -6.65 -9.26
CA SER A 206 20.15 -7.11 -10.65
C SER A 206 21.02 -6.28 -11.60
N GLU A 207 21.36 -5.06 -11.21
CA GLU A 207 22.15 -4.14 -12.05
C GLU A 207 23.59 -4.60 -12.21
N TYR A 208 24.12 -5.42 -11.29
CA TYR A 208 25.41 -6.06 -11.50
C TYR A 208 25.44 -6.97 -12.73
N HIS A 209 24.32 -7.64 -13.04
CA HIS A 209 24.19 -8.43 -14.26
C HIS A 209 24.02 -7.52 -15.48
N ASN A 210 23.15 -6.51 -15.37
CA ASN A 210 22.86 -5.60 -16.49
C ASN A 210 24.10 -4.82 -16.97
N TYR A 211 24.91 -4.31 -16.03
CA TYR A 211 26.12 -3.54 -16.34
C TYR A 211 27.39 -4.39 -16.45
N ASN A 212 27.27 -5.72 -16.56
CA ASN A 212 28.40 -6.65 -16.71
C ASN A 212 29.46 -6.52 -15.59
N MET A 213 29.03 -6.28 -14.35
CA MET A 213 29.92 -6.16 -13.19
C MET A 213 30.28 -7.55 -12.65
N TYR A 214 31.06 -8.31 -13.43
CA TYR A 214 31.30 -9.74 -13.22
C TYR A 214 31.74 -10.11 -11.80
N ASP A 215 32.72 -9.40 -11.25
CA ASP A 215 33.25 -9.68 -9.92
C ASP A 215 32.21 -9.43 -8.82
N GLN A 216 31.41 -8.37 -8.97
CA GLN A 216 30.37 -7.98 -8.04
C GLN A 216 29.19 -8.96 -8.11
N ALA A 217 28.76 -9.34 -9.32
CA ALA A 217 27.73 -10.34 -9.53
C ALA A 217 28.13 -11.70 -8.92
N GLN A 218 29.37 -12.13 -9.13
CA GLN A 218 29.88 -13.38 -8.56
C GLN A 218 29.93 -13.32 -7.02
N LYS A 219 30.46 -12.23 -6.46
CA LYS A 219 30.50 -12.02 -4.99
C LYS A 219 29.09 -12.03 -4.38
N MET A 220 28.12 -11.41 -5.05
CA MET A 220 26.72 -11.40 -4.60
C MET A 220 26.12 -12.82 -4.63
N VAL A 221 26.36 -13.59 -5.69
CA VAL A 221 25.85 -14.98 -5.79
C VAL A 221 26.50 -15.92 -4.77
N ASP A 222 27.81 -15.81 -4.56
CA ASP A 222 28.50 -16.63 -3.55
C ASP A 222 28.01 -16.29 -2.14
N TRP A 223 27.80 -15.00 -1.87
CA TRP A 223 27.19 -14.53 -0.63
C TRP A 223 25.75 -15.06 -0.48
N LEU A 224 24.92 -14.97 -1.51
CA LEU A 224 23.52 -15.41 -1.49
C LEU A 224 23.42 -16.90 -1.12
N LYS A 225 24.23 -17.76 -1.75
CA LYS A 225 24.26 -19.19 -1.42
C LYS A 225 24.63 -19.42 0.04
N ALA A 226 25.65 -18.71 0.53
CA ALA A 226 26.10 -18.83 1.91
C ALA A 226 25.08 -18.29 2.92
N ASP A 227 24.27 -17.30 2.52
CA ASP A 227 23.21 -16.70 3.33
C ASP A 227 21.98 -17.62 3.42
N LEU A 228 21.48 -18.07 2.26
CA LEU A 228 20.34 -18.99 2.18
C LEU A 228 20.64 -20.36 2.81
N ALA A 229 21.89 -20.83 2.76
CA ALA A 229 22.28 -22.06 3.45
C ALA A 229 22.23 -21.95 4.99
N LYS A 230 22.26 -20.73 5.54
CA LYS A 230 22.23 -20.49 6.99
C LYS A 230 20.84 -20.20 7.51
N THR A 231 19.93 -19.71 6.66
CA THR A 231 18.60 -19.33 7.10
C THR A 231 17.81 -20.52 7.61
N LYS A 232 17.08 -20.30 8.70
CA LYS A 232 16.14 -21.27 9.28
C LYS A 232 14.71 -20.77 9.21
N GLN A 233 14.51 -19.61 8.58
CA GLN A 233 13.20 -19.01 8.50
C GLN A 233 12.31 -19.83 7.57
N PRO A 234 11.04 -20.04 7.95
CA PRO A 234 10.12 -20.81 7.13
C PRO A 234 9.74 -20.12 5.83
N TRP A 235 9.94 -18.80 5.71
CA TRP A 235 9.64 -18.06 4.49
C TRP A 235 10.87 -17.31 4.00
N ILE A 236 11.12 -17.36 2.70
CA ILE A 236 12.16 -16.57 2.05
C ILE A 236 11.51 -15.67 1.01
N ILE A 237 11.70 -14.36 1.17
CA ILE A 237 11.21 -13.36 0.22
C ILE A 237 12.42 -12.62 -0.36
N ALA A 238 12.60 -12.77 -1.66
CA ALA A 238 13.66 -12.11 -2.41
C ALA A 238 13.15 -10.84 -3.10
N MET A 239 14.05 -9.90 -3.33
CA MET A 239 13.81 -8.66 -4.06
C MET A 239 14.95 -8.42 -5.04
N ILE A 240 14.61 -8.00 -6.26
CA ILE A 240 15.52 -7.52 -7.31
C ILE A 240 14.91 -6.29 -7.97
N HIS A 241 15.67 -5.53 -8.75
CA HIS A 241 15.09 -4.45 -9.54
C HIS A 241 14.53 -4.96 -10.87
N ARG A 242 15.36 -5.61 -11.71
CA ARG A 242 14.91 -6.14 -13.01
C ARG A 242 14.24 -7.50 -12.86
N PRO A 243 13.04 -7.71 -13.42
CA PRO A 243 12.33 -8.99 -13.30
C PRO A 243 13.06 -10.12 -14.05
N MET A 244 12.80 -11.36 -13.64
CA MET A 244 13.15 -12.57 -14.43
C MET A 244 12.05 -12.98 -15.40
N TYR A 245 10.82 -12.61 -15.08
CA TYR A 245 9.61 -12.94 -15.82
C TYR A 245 8.66 -11.75 -15.80
N CYS A 246 8.05 -11.47 -16.95
CA CYS A 246 7.02 -10.46 -17.10
C CYS A 246 6.27 -10.69 -18.42
N SER A 247 5.06 -10.13 -18.59
CA SER A 247 4.26 -10.32 -19.81
C SER A 247 4.32 -9.17 -20.81
N ALA A 248 4.68 -7.96 -20.38
CA ALA A 248 4.79 -6.80 -21.27
C ALA A 248 6.20 -6.22 -21.29
N ARG A 249 6.70 -6.04 -22.52
CA ARG A 249 7.96 -5.33 -22.85
C ARG A 249 9.16 -5.80 -22.03
N CYS A 250 9.26 -7.11 -21.96
CA CYS A 250 10.32 -7.82 -21.27
C CYS A 250 11.57 -7.87 -22.13
N ASP A 251 12.70 -7.45 -21.55
CA ASP A 251 13.98 -7.57 -22.23
C ASP A 251 14.47 -9.02 -22.12
N ALA A 252 14.45 -9.72 -23.26
CA ALA A 252 14.80 -11.12 -23.31
C ALA A 252 16.23 -11.40 -22.86
N PHE A 253 17.18 -10.47 -23.05
CA PHE A 253 18.54 -10.65 -22.58
C PHE A 253 18.60 -10.52 -21.05
N GLU A 254 18.09 -9.42 -20.50
CA GLU A 254 18.09 -9.15 -19.06
C GLU A 254 17.41 -10.27 -18.26
N ASN A 255 16.24 -10.71 -18.71
CA ASN A 255 15.50 -11.80 -18.08
C ASN A 255 16.29 -13.12 -18.14
N ASN A 256 16.88 -13.45 -19.30
CA ASN A 256 17.56 -14.73 -19.49
C ASN A 256 18.89 -14.80 -18.74
N VAL A 257 19.62 -13.69 -18.58
CA VAL A 257 20.88 -13.65 -17.82
C VAL A 257 20.62 -14.02 -16.35
N LEU A 258 19.55 -13.49 -15.75
CA LEU A 258 19.18 -13.82 -14.36
C LEU A 258 18.69 -15.27 -14.22
N LYS A 259 18.02 -15.82 -15.24
CA LYS A 259 17.51 -17.21 -15.24
C LYS A 259 18.59 -18.27 -15.49
N LYS A 260 19.46 -18.03 -16.48
CA LYS A 260 20.35 -19.05 -17.06
C LYS A 260 21.85 -18.67 -16.97
N GLY A 261 22.17 -17.44 -16.61
CA GLY A 261 23.53 -16.90 -16.71
C GLY A 261 23.90 -16.58 -18.16
N ALA A 262 24.89 -15.70 -18.35
CA ALA A 262 25.44 -15.37 -19.67
C ALA A 262 26.81 -14.70 -19.51
N ASN A 263 27.74 -14.90 -20.46
CA ASN A 263 29.00 -14.15 -20.51
C ASN A 263 29.78 -14.10 -19.18
N LYS A 264 29.87 -15.22 -18.44
CA LYS A 264 30.45 -15.35 -17.08
C LYS A 264 29.61 -14.77 -15.93
N LEU A 265 28.49 -14.10 -16.21
CA LEU A 265 27.53 -13.71 -15.19
C LEU A 265 26.79 -14.95 -14.67
N PRO A 266 26.74 -15.16 -13.34
CA PRO A 266 26.07 -16.31 -12.75
C PRO A 266 24.55 -16.19 -12.80
N ALA A 267 23.85 -17.32 -12.92
CA ALA A 267 22.39 -17.38 -12.80
C ALA A 267 21.92 -17.22 -11.34
N ILE A 268 20.73 -16.66 -11.15
CA ILE A 268 20.06 -16.51 -9.85
C ILE A 268 18.90 -17.50 -9.70
N GLU A 269 18.06 -17.70 -10.74
CA GLU A 269 16.88 -18.59 -10.67
C GLU A 269 17.18 -20.00 -10.13
N PRO A 270 18.27 -20.69 -10.53
CA PRO A 270 18.56 -22.03 -10.00
C PRO A 270 18.78 -22.02 -8.48
N ILE A 271 19.35 -20.93 -7.95
CA ILE A 271 19.58 -20.76 -6.51
C ILE A 271 18.23 -20.57 -5.79
N LEU A 272 17.31 -19.81 -6.37
CA LEU A 272 15.97 -19.63 -5.80
C LEU A 272 15.22 -20.97 -5.70
N GLY A 273 15.32 -21.79 -6.74
CA GLY A 273 14.74 -23.14 -6.75
C GLY A 273 15.42 -24.09 -5.75
N GLU A 274 16.75 -24.08 -5.68
CA GLU A 274 17.54 -24.95 -4.79
C GLU A 274 17.24 -24.68 -3.30
N TYR A 275 17.13 -23.41 -2.93
CA TYR A 275 16.92 -23.00 -1.53
C TYR A 275 15.45 -22.76 -1.17
N GLY A 276 14.52 -22.97 -2.12
CA GLY A 276 13.09 -22.87 -1.88
C GLY A 276 12.59 -21.46 -1.59
N VAL A 277 13.02 -20.47 -2.38
CA VAL A 277 12.54 -19.09 -2.26
C VAL A 277 11.07 -19.01 -2.65
N ASP A 278 10.22 -18.51 -1.74
CA ASP A 278 8.77 -18.56 -1.90
C ASP A 278 8.23 -17.46 -2.82
N MET A 279 8.75 -16.24 -2.64
CA MET A 279 8.30 -15.06 -3.38
C MET A 279 9.48 -14.22 -3.83
N LEU A 280 9.37 -13.64 -5.02
CA LEU A 280 10.32 -12.67 -5.53
C LEU A 280 9.61 -11.44 -6.08
N PHE A 281 10.01 -10.28 -5.59
CA PHE A 281 9.51 -8.98 -6.05
C PHE A 281 10.54 -8.29 -6.93
N ALA A 282 10.08 -7.79 -8.08
CA ALA A 282 10.85 -7.02 -9.04
C ALA A 282 10.18 -5.68 -9.34
N GLY A 283 10.98 -4.64 -9.57
CA GLY A 283 10.53 -3.33 -10.08
C GLY A 283 10.73 -3.24 -11.60
N HIS A 284 11.17 -2.07 -12.06
CA HIS A 284 11.67 -1.76 -13.41
C HIS A 284 10.61 -1.72 -14.51
N LYS A 285 9.58 -2.55 -14.41
CA LYS A 285 8.43 -2.50 -15.33
C LYS A 285 7.30 -1.75 -14.63
N HIS A 286 6.77 -0.72 -15.30
CA HIS A 286 5.93 0.30 -14.69
C HIS A 286 4.47 -0.13 -14.49
N TYR A 287 4.26 -1.40 -14.16
CA TYR A 287 2.96 -2.01 -13.91
C TYR A 287 3.04 -3.00 -12.77
N TYR A 288 1.87 -3.44 -12.32
CA TYR A 288 1.74 -4.57 -11.43
C TYR A 288 1.49 -5.85 -12.21
N GLU A 289 2.23 -6.90 -11.87
CA GLU A 289 1.94 -8.25 -12.35
C GLU A 289 2.26 -9.26 -11.27
N ARG A 290 1.41 -10.26 -11.11
CA ARG A 290 1.66 -11.43 -10.29
C ARG A 290 1.54 -12.67 -11.14
N LEU A 291 2.55 -13.51 -11.06
CA LEU A 291 2.62 -14.73 -11.82
C LEU A 291 2.12 -15.91 -10.99
N PHE A 292 1.74 -16.99 -11.66
CA PHE A 292 1.71 -18.30 -11.04
C PHE A 292 3.13 -18.77 -10.67
N PRO A 293 3.29 -19.74 -9.75
CA PRO A 293 4.59 -20.35 -9.47
C PRO A 293 5.26 -20.80 -10.77
N ILE A 294 6.46 -20.29 -11.04
CA ILE A 294 7.17 -20.51 -12.31
C ILE A 294 8.63 -20.86 -12.05
N TYR A 295 9.13 -21.84 -12.81
CA TYR A 295 10.55 -22.20 -12.80
C TYR A 295 10.95 -22.69 -14.18
N ASN A 296 12.09 -22.22 -14.70
CA ASN A 296 12.61 -22.60 -16.01
C ASN A 296 11.54 -22.47 -17.12
N ASP A 297 10.91 -21.30 -17.18
CA ASP A 297 9.86 -20.95 -18.15
C ASP A 297 8.60 -21.86 -18.09
N ARG A 298 8.40 -22.63 -17.00
CA ARG A 298 7.24 -23.52 -16.80
C ARG A 298 6.43 -23.10 -15.57
N ALA A 299 5.21 -22.62 -15.81
CA ALA A 299 4.30 -22.25 -14.74
C ALA A 299 3.41 -23.41 -14.28
N THR A 300 3.16 -23.47 -12.97
CA THR A 300 2.15 -24.34 -12.37
C THR A 300 0.87 -23.54 -12.18
N ILE A 301 -0.14 -23.80 -13.00
CA ILE A 301 -1.41 -23.05 -12.96
C ILE A 301 -2.31 -23.59 -11.84
N TYR A 302 -2.86 -22.68 -11.03
CA TYR A 302 -3.79 -22.99 -9.94
C TYR A 302 -5.19 -22.53 -10.31
N LYS A 303 -6.21 -23.30 -9.91
CA LYS A 303 -7.62 -22.96 -10.17
C LYS A 303 -8.04 -21.67 -9.46
N ASP A 304 -7.58 -21.50 -8.23
CA ASP A 304 -7.75 -20.27 -7.47
C ASP A 304 -6.39 -19.55 -7.42
N ALA A 305 -6.27 -18.50 -8.22
CA ALA A 305 -5.07 -17.68 -8.28
C ALA A 305 -4.85 -16.87 -6.99
N ALA A 306 -5.88 -16.60 -6.18
CA ALA A 306 -5.77 -15.84 -4.95
C ALA A 306 -5.31 -16.72 -3.76
N HIS A 307 -5.58 -18.03 -3.82
CA HIS A 307 -5.24 -18.98 -2.76
C HIS A 307 -4.33 -20.11 -3.27
N ILE A 308 -3.02 -19.85 -3.31
CA ILE A 308 -2.01 -20.84 -3.68
C ILE A 308 -1.56 -21.61 -2.43
N LYS A 309 -1.73 -22.94 -2.46
CA LYS A 309 -1.24 -23.86 -1.43
C LYS A 309 -0.07 -24.68 -1.97
N ASP A 310 0.98 -24.83 -1.16
CA ASP A 310 2.17 -25.63 -1.46
C ASP A 310 2.77 -25.32 -2.84
N ALA A 311 3.09 -24.04 -3.08
CA ALA A 311 3.69 -23.55 -4.32
C ALA A 311 4.91 -24.40 -4.70
N LYS A 312 4.97 -24.85 -5.96
CA LYS A 312 6.04 -25.74 -6.46
C LYS A 312 7.29 -25.00 -6.95
N ALA A 313 7.21 -23.68 -7.01
CA ALA A 313 8.25 -22.78 -7.46
C ALA A 313 8.03 -21.40 -6.85
N THR A 314 9.00 -20.50 -7.03
CA THR A 314 8.90 -19.11 -6.61
C THR A 314 7.73 -18.42 -7.32
N ILE A 315 6.96 -17.63 -6.56
CA ILE A 315 5.93 -16.75 -7.11
C ILE A 315 6.59 -15.40 -7.42
N HIS A 316 6.56 -14.99 -8.68
CA HIS A 316 7.16 -13.73 -9.12
C HIS A 316 6.13 -12.61 -9.15
N PHE A 317 6.57 -11.42 -8.76
CA PHE A 317 5.80 -10.19 -8.76
C PHE A 317 6.59 -9.10 -9.47
N VAL A 318 5.92 -8.37 -10.35
CA VAL A 318 6.33 -7.06 -10.85
C VAL A 318 5.55 -6.01 -10.06
N SER A 319 6.23 -5.03 -9.48
CA SER A 319 5.66 -4.03 -8.58
C SER A 319 6.22 -2.62 -8.84
N GLY A 320 6.41 -2.24 -10.11
CA GLY A 320 6.94 -0.93 -10.51
C GLY A 320 5.86 0.13 -10.79
N SER A 321 4.64 -0.05 -10.30
CA SER A 321 3.52 0.86 -10.57
C SER A 321 3.51 2.13 -9.69
N ALA A 322 4.55 2.44 -8.92
CA ALA A 322 4.45 3.45 -7.85
C ALA A 322 4.38 4.90 -8.36
N GLY A 323 4.82 5.19 -9.57
CA GLY A 323 4.57 6.49 -10.20
C GLY A 323 5.80 7.03 -10.90
N CYS A 324 6.02 6.57 -12.12
CA CYS A 324 6.82 7.27 -13.11
C CYS A 324 5.92 7.67 -14.29
N HIS A 325 6.06 8.91 -14.76
CA HIS A 325 5.26 9.52 -15.84
C HIS A 325 5.56 8.96 -17.23
N THR A 326 6.43 7.96 -17.36
CA THR A 326 6.54 7.26 -18.63
C THR A 326 5.34 6.33 -18.77
N HIS A 327 4.21 6.88 -19.24
CA HIS A 327 3.07 6.19 -19.88
C HIS A 327 3.49 5.30 -21.08
N ILE A 328 4.79 5.04 -21.22
CA ILE A 328 5.37 4.41 -22.39
C ILE A 328 4.90 2.96 -22.46
N ASP A 329 4.53 2.32 -21.35
CA ASP A 329 4.12 0.91 -21.33
C ASP A 329 2.63 0.64 -21.61
N ASP A 330 1.78 1.68 -21.73
CA ASP A 330 0.31 1.61 -21.92
C ASP A 330 -0.15 1.12 -23.32
N VAL A 331 0.73 0.49 -24.11
CA VAL A 331 0.37 0.01 -25.45
C VAL A 331 0.99 -1.37 -25.66
N ASP A 332 0.12 -2.39 -25.67
CA ASP A 332 0.35 -3.82 -25.92
C ASP A 332 0.65 -4.75 -24.73
N TYR A 333 -0.07 -4.64 -23.60
CA TYR A 333 -0.09 -5.76 -22.65
C TYR A 333 -0.81 -6.97 -23.26
N LYS A 334 -0.08 -8.07 -23.40
CA LYS A 334 -0.64 -9.39 -23.73
C LYS A 334 -0.27 -10.35 -22.59
N PRO A 335 -1.23 -10.74 -21.72
CA PRO A 335 -0.92 -11.63 -20.61
C PRO A 335 -0.36 -12.93 -21.16
N LEU A 336 0.82 -13.31 -20.68
CA LEU A 336 1.36 -14.63 -20.95
C LEU A 336 0.64 -15.67 -20.10
N PRO A 337 0.63 -16.96 -20.48
CA PRO A 337 -0.13 -18.00 -19.77
C PRO A 337 0.21 -18.16 -18.28
N TYR A 338 1.37 -17.65 -17.86
CA TYR A 338 1.81 -17.67 -16.48
C TYR A 338 1.38 -16.45 -15.66
N SER A 339 0.75 -15.44 -16.28
CA SER A 339 0.21 -14.28 -15.57
C SER A 339 -1.07 -14.66 -14.83
N ALA A 340 -1.08 -14.43 -13.52
CA ALA A 340 -2.20 -14.75 -12.65
C ALA A 340 -3.07 -13.52 -12.35
N HIS A 341 -2.46 -12.33 -12.31
CA HIS A 341 -3.15 -11.06 -12.16
C HIS A 341 -2.26 -9.92 -12.66
N HIS A 342 -2.87 -8.87 -13.21
CA HIS A 342 -2.16 -7.72 -13.75
C HIS A 342 -2.97 -6.43 -13.55
N SER A 343 -2.27 -5.31 -13.39
CA SER A 343 -2.83 -3.96 -13.37
C SER A 343 -1.82 -2.96 -13.92
N GLU A 344 -2.25 -2.12 -14.85
CA GLU A 344 -1.46 -0.99 -15.40
C GLU A 344 -1.61 0.27 -14.55
N LEU A 345 -2.56 0.28 -13.61
CA LEU A 345 -2.86 1.45 -12.80
C LEU A 345 -1.76 1.74 -11.77
N TYR A 346 -1.53 3.03 -11.52
CA TYR A 346 -0.57 3.48 -10.52
C TYR A 346 -0.97 3.05 -9.10
N GLY A 347 0.02 2.60 -8.32
CA GLY A 347 -0.19 2.19 -6.95
C GLY A 347 0.99 1.46 -6.37
N PHE A 348 0.82 0.98 -5.15
CA PHE A 348 1.81 0.19 -4.44
C PHE A 348 1.18 -1.07 -3.89
N SER A 349 2.00 -2.10 -3.68
CA SER A 349 1.53 -3.30 -3.02
C SER A 349 1.85 -3.28 -1.54
N TYR A 350 1.00 -3.89 -0.72
CA TYR A 350 1.44 -4.28 0.61
C TYR A 350 1.09 -5.74 0.91
N SER A 351 2.08 -6.42 1.49
CA SER A 351 2.00 -7.82 1.87
C SER A 351 1.79 -7.88 3.37
N THR A 352 0.75 -8.58 3.81
CA THR A 352 0.63 -8.98 5.21
C THR A 352 1.14 -10.41 5.33
N VAL A 353 2.40 -10.55 5.73
CA VAL A 353 2.92 -11.86 6.12
C VAL A 353 2.41 -12.15 7.51
N THR A 354 1.53 -13.13 7.59
CA THR A 354 1.11 -13.66 8.88
C THR A 354 1.45 -15.12 8.95
N ALA A 355 2.56 -15.42 9.63
CA ALA A 355 2.81 -16.79 10.04
C ALA A 355 1.95 -17.06 11.26
N TRP A 356 0.89 -17.83 11.04
CA TRP A 356 0.22 -18.56 12.10
C TRP A 356 0.68 -20.00 12.03
N VAL A 357 0.72 -20.68 13.17
CA VAL A 357 0.90 -22.13 13.23
C VAL A 357 -0.49 -22.75 13.34
N ASP A 358 -1.15 -23.01 12.22
CA ASP A 358 -2.36 -23.83 12.24
C ASP A 358 -1.93 -25.30 12.33
N GLN A 359 -2.28 -25.94 13.45
CA GLN A 359 -2.00 -27.36 13.74
C GLN A 359 -0.54 -27.82 13.51
N GLY A 360 0.44 -26.94 13.68
CA GLY A 360 1.86 -27.28 13.57
C GLY A 360 2.40 -27.45 12.15
N LYS A 361 1.63 -27.14 11.09
CA LYS A 361 2.03 -27.51 9.71
C LYS A 361 1.81 -26.48 8.60
N GLN A 362 0.91 -25.51 8.75
CA GLN A 362 0.54 -24.64 7.62
C GLN A 362 1.14 -23.24 7.72
N LYS A 363 1.81 -22.81 6.65
CA LYS A 363 2.32 -21.45 6.50
C LYS A 363 1.36 -20.65 5.59
N SER A 364 1.05 -19.39 5.89
CA SER A 364 0.27 -18.51 5.00
C SER A 364 0.91 -17.14 4.76
N ILE A 365 0.75 -16.60 3.55
CA ILE A 365 1.02 -15.20 3.23
C ILE A 365 -0.27 -14.61 2.63
N ARG A 366 -0.69 -13.43 3.11
CA ARG A 366 -1.79 -12.67 2.51
C ARG A 366 -1.20 -11.48 1.78
N TYR A 367 -1.41 -11.44 0.48
CA TYR A 367 -0.94 -10.35 -0.38
C TYR A 367 -2.12 -9.49 -0.84
N THR A 368 -1.96 -8.17 -0.83
CA THR A 368 -2.96 -7.25 -1.37
C THR A 368 -2.26 -6.17 -2.17
N HIS A 369 -2.57 -6.10 -3.47
CA HIS A 369 -2.19 -4.95 -4.29
C HIS A 369 -3.24 -3.85 -4.11
N ARG A 370 -2.81 -2.59 -3.94
CA ARG A 370 -3.72 -1.44 -3.95
C ARG A 370 -3.26 -0.43 -4.99
N VAL A 371 -4.15 -0.19 -5.93
CA VAL A 371 -4.07 0.89 -6.90
C VAL A 371 -4.64 2.15 -6.28
N ILE A 372 -3.96 3.28 -6.43
CA ILE A 372 -4.44 4.56 -5.91
C ILE A 372 -4.27 5.62 -6.98
N LEU A 373 -5.40 6.01 -7.54
CA LEU A 373 -5.51 7.09 -8.49
C LEU A 373 -5.57 8.40 -7.71
N LYS A 374 -4.52 9.21 -7.85
CA LYS A 374 -4.64 10.66 -7.71
C LYS A 374 -4.99 11.17 -9.09
N ASP A 375 -6.12 11.88 -9.20
CA ASP A 375 -6.63 12.49 -10.43
C ASP A 375 -5.48 13.01 -11.31
N LEU A 376 -5.40 12.47 -12.53
CA LEU A 376 -4.45 12.89 -13.54
C LEU A 376 -4.81 14.30 -14.05
N GLU A 377 -3.99 15.25 -13.59
CA GLU A 377 -3.52 16.52 -14.19
C GLU A 377 -4.35 17.83 -14.24
N PRO A 378 -3.66 19.01 -14.19
CA PRO A 378 -4.27 20.34 -14.25
C PRO A 378 -4.55 20.93 -15.65
N ASP A 379 -4.21 20.29 -16.78
CA ASP A 379 -4.50 20.90 -18.10
C ASP A 379 -4.52 19.86 -19.23
N TYR A 380 -5.68 19.26 -19.54
CA TYR A 380 -6.07 18.92 -20.91
C TYR A 380 -7.61 18.81 -21.02
N ARG A 381 -8.10 19.18 -22.20
CA ARG A 381 -9.46 19.65 -22.48
C ARG A 381 -10.56 18.58 -22.39
N VAL A 382 -11.67 18.98 -21.76
CA VAL A 382 -13.08 18.60 -22.03
C VAL A 382 -13.31 17.23 -22.66
N GLY A 383 -13.54 16.24 -21.80
CA GLY A 383 -14.21 14.97 -22.10
C GLY A 383 -14.72 14.40 -20.77
N SER A 384 -16.03 14.37 -20.57
CA SER A 384 -16.70 13.99 -19.33
C SER A 384 -16.27 12.61 -18.81
N SER A 385 -15.76 12.54 -17.57
CA SER A 385 -15.98 11.37 -16.71
C SER A 385 -16.02 11.82 -15.24
N GLU A 386 -17.17 11.54 -14.60
CA GLU A 386 -17.42 11.73 -13.18
C GLU A 386 -16.67 10.63 -12.40
N GLY A 387 -15.79 11.02 -11.48
CA GLY A 387 -14.99 10.04 -10.72
C GLY A 387 -14.26 10.66 -9.52
N GLN A 388 -14.93 11.48 -8.71
CA GLN A 388 -14.32 11.93 -7.45
C GLN A 388 -14.40 10.83 -6.38
N SER A 389 -13.24 10.44 -5.87
CA SER A 389 -13.07 9.41 -4.84
C SER A 389 -13.58 9.89 -3.47
N GLN A 390 -14.22 8.98 -2.74
CA GLN A 390 -14.66 9.18 -1.36
C GLN A 390 -13.65 8.54 -0.41
N LEU A 391 -13.20 9.30 0.60
CA LEU A 391 -12.35 8.79 1.68
C LEU A 391 -13.24 8.26 2.81
N PHE A 392 -13.05 6.98 3.16
CA PHE A 392 -13.71 6.34 4.30
C PHE A 392 -12.65 5.79 5.25
N ASN A 393 -12.80 6.06 6.55
CA ASN A 393 -11.91 5.53 7.58
C ASN A 393 -12.73 4.66 8.54
N PHE A 394 -12.38 3.37 8.64
CA PHE A 394 -13.01 2.41 9.54
C PHE A 394 -12.05 2.05 10.67
N THR A 395 -12.45 2.29 11.91
CA THR A 395 -11.67 1.90 13.11
C THR A 395 -12.38 0.75 13.82
N MET A 396 -11.65 -0.33 14.09
CA MET A 396 -12.11 -1.50 14.87
C MET A 396 -11.50 -1.45 16.27
N LEU A 397 -12.34 -1.47 17.31
CA LEU A 397 -11.87 -1.27 18.69
C LEU A 397 -11.65 -2.57 19.49
N ASP A 398 -12.40 -3.65 19.24
CA ASP A 398 -12.33 -4.89 20.05
C ASP A 398 -11.50 -6.03 19.42
N GLY A 399 -11.12 -5.95 18.13
CA GLY A 399 -10.19 -6.91 17.50
C GLY A 399 -10.60 -8.40 17.48
N LYS A 400 -11.72 -8.80 18.09
CA LYS A 400 -12.19 -10.18 18.23
C LYS A 400 -13.21 -10.61 17.17
N ASN A 401 -13.93 -9.67 16.58
CA ASN A 401 -14.96 -9.92 15.56
C ASN A 401 -14.58 -9.18 14.28
N GLY A 402 -14.54 -9.87 13.13
CA GLY A 402 -14.26 -9.25 11.84
C GLY A 402 -15.46 -8.42 11.33
N PHE A 403 -15.22 -7.51 10.38
CA PHE A 403 -16.28 -6.98 9.52
C PHE A 403 -15.90 -7.20 8.06
N ARG A 404 -16.90 -7.35 7.18
CA ARG A 404 -16.69 -7.37 5.73
C ARG A 404 -17.20 -6.05 5.16
N ALA A 405 -16.29 -5.26 4.61
CA ALA A 405 -16.63 -4.14 3.73
C ALA A 405 -16.29 -4.56 2.30
N ALA A 406 -17.29 -4.53 1.43
CA ALA A 406 -17.10 -4.71 0.00
C ALA A 406 -17.14 -3.33 -0.67
N VAL A 407 -16.11 -3.02 -1.46
CA VAL A 407 -15.97 -1.76 -2.21
C VAL A 407 -16.36 -2.04 -3.66
N PHE A 408 -17.37 -1.34 -4.19
CA PHE A 408 -17.83 -1.55 -5.58
C PHE A 408 -17.63 -0.28 -6.42
N GLY A 409 -17.04 -0.46 -7.61
CA GLY A 409 -17.18 0.47 -8.73
C GLY A 409 -18.43 0.15 -9.55
N ASP A 410 -18.82 1.04 -10.47
CA ASP A 410 -19.97 0.81 -11.36
C ASP A 410 -19.83 -0.55 -12.07
N LEU A 411 -20.78 -1.45 -11.77
CA LEU A 411 -20.92 -2.87 -12.15
C LEU A 411 -20.04 -3.36 -13.32
N ALA A 412 -18.95 -4.07 -13.01
CA ALA A 412 -18.27 -4.94 -13.97
C ALA A 412 -18.88 -6.36 -13.93
N GLN A 413 -19.28 -6.90 -15.09
CA GLN A 413 -19.60 -8.32 -15.22
C GLN A 413 -18.29 -9.12 -15.25
N GLY A 414 -18.20 -10.17 -14.41
CA GLY A 414 -17.13 -11.14 -14.50
C GLY A 414 -17.20 -11.94 -15.81
N ALA A 415 -16.08 -12.51 -16.23
CA ALA A 415 -15.95 -13.29 -17.48
C ALA A 415 -16.85 -14.54 -17.55
N ASP A 416 -17.54 -14.90 -16.47
CA ASP A 416 -18.45 -16.04 -16.37
C ASP A 416 -19.95 -15.64 -16.36
N GLY A 417 -20.25 -14.35 -16.57
CA GLY A 417 -21.62 -13.82 -16.57
C GLY A 417 -22.22 -13.57 -15.18
N ARG A 418 -21.43 -13.68 -14.10
CA ARG A 418 -21.85 -13.29 -12.75
C ARG A 418 -21.23 -11.94 -12.37
N SER A 419 -21.92 -11.15 -11.54
CA SER A 419 -21.35 -9.91 -11.00
C SER A 419 -20.35 -10.22 -9.88
N ASP A 420 -19.28 -9.43 -9.73
CA ASP A 420 -18.28 -9.54 -8.64
C ASP A 420 -18.94 -9.58 -7.25
N ILE A 421 -20.09 -8.91 -7.14
CA ILE A 421 -20.97 -8.86 -5.98
C ILE A 421 -21.44 -10.27 -5.52
N SER A 422 -21.71 -11.18 -6.48
CA SER A 422 -22.08 -12.57 -6.16
C SER A 422 -20.90 -13.36 -5.60
N TYR A 423 -19.69 -13.13 -6.10
CA TYR A 423 -18.51 -13.88 -5.67
C TYR A 423 -18.09 -13.57 -4.23
N ASP A 424 -18.12 -12.29 -3.83
CA ASP A 424 -17.65 -11.89 -2.50
C ASP A 424 -18.66 -12.25 -1.39
N LEU A 425 -19.96 -12.25 -1.71
CA LEU A 425 -21.04 -12.61 -0.79
C LEU A 425 -21.46 -14.10 -0.84
N ASP A 426 -21.27 -14.81 -1.96
CA ASP A 426 -21.45 -16.28 -2.06
C ASP A 426 -20.22 -17.08 -1.59
N SER A 427 -19.15 -16.42 -1.11
CA SER A 427 -18.00 -17.06 -0.41
C SER A 427 -18.39 -17.61 0.97
N ASN A 428 -19.54 -18.27 0.99
CA ASN A 428 -20.34 -18.76 2.09
C ASN A 428 -19.58 -19.84 2.85
N ASP A 429 -18.62 -19.40 3.65
CA ASP A 429 -18.27 -20.05 4.92
C ASP A 429 -19.45 -19.81 5.85
N GLY A 430 -20.57 -20.47 5.55
CA GLY A 430 -21.79 -20.41 6.35
C GLY A 430 -21.50 -20.89 7.76
N LYS A 431 -21.14 -19.95 8.65
CA LYS A 431 -21.31 -19.92 10.12
C LYS A 431 -20.47 -18.78 10.75
N ALA A 432 -21.18 -17.74 11.20
CA ALA A 432 -20.97 -17.05 12.48
C ALA A 432 -19.77 -16.10 12.76
N SER A 433 -18.94 -15.61 11.81
CA SER A 433 -17.79 -14.74 12.19
C SER A 433 -17.86 -13.25 11.83
N ASN A 434 -18.72 -12.80 10.90
CA ASN A 434 -18.76 -11.41 10.43
C ASN A 434 -20.10 -10.72 10.74
N PRO A 435 -20.22 -10.02 11.88
CA PRO A 435 -21.45 -9.35 12.29
C PRO A 435 -21.95 -8.24 11.36
N TRP A 436 -21.09 -7.50 10.65
CA TRP A 436 -21.49 -6.35 9.83
C TRP A 436 -21.19 -6.53 8.33
N LEU A 437 -22.18 -6.22 7.49
CA LEU A 437 -22.09 -6.22 6.03
C LEU A 437 -22.28 -4.80 5.50
N ILE A 438 -21.22 -4.23 4.93
CA ILE A 438 -21.21 -2.85 4.42
C ILE A 438 -20.86 -2.87 2.93
N SER A 439 -21.64 -2.15 2.13
CA SER A 439 -21.47 -2.00 0.69
C SER A 439 -21.16 -0.54 0.33
N MET A 440 -20.44 -0.32 -0.77
CA MET A 440 -20.04 1.02 -1.22
C MET A 440 -20.26 1.15 -2.72
N LEU A 441 -20.92 2.20 -3.17
CA LEU A 441 -21.28 2.46 -4.56
C LEU A 441 -20.80 3.84 -5.00
N HIS A 442 -20.54 4.06 -6.28
CA HIS A 442 -20.35 5.43 -6.76
C HIS A 442 -21.69 6.18 -6.81
N ARG A 443 -22.67 5.66 -7.56
CA ARG A 443 -24.00 6.29 -7.70
C ARG A 443 -24.96 5.81 -6.60
N PRO A 444 -25.75 6.70 -5.98
CA PRO A 444 -26.69 6.32 -4.94
C PRO A 444 -27.87 5.52 -5.52
N MET A 445 -28.37 4.54 -4.78
CA MET A 445 -29.69 3.97 -5.09
C MET A 445 -30.81 4.92 -4.68
N TYR A 446 -30.66 5.64 -3.57
CA TYR A 446 -31.65 6.58 -3.05
C TYR A 446 -30.98 7.89 -2.64
N CYS A 447 -31.65 9.00 -2.89
CA CYS A 447 -31.17 10.35 -2.58
C CYS A 447 -32.33 11.36 -2.75
N SER A 448 -32.25 12.52 -2.11
CA SER A 448 -33.34 13.51 -2.11
C SER A 448 -33.22 14.57 -3.20
N ALA A 449 -31.99 14.98 -3.54
CA ALA A 449 -31.76 15.97 -4.59
C ALA A 449 -31.28 15.32 -5.89
N LYS A 450 -32.02 15.61 -6.99
CA LYS A 450 -31.74 15.16 -8.37
C LYS A 450 -31.64 13.63 -8.51
N CYS A 451 -32.53 12.89 -7.84
CA CYS A 451 -32.46 11.43 -7.71
C CYS A 451 -33.37 10.62 -8.64
N ASP A 452 -34.04 11.28 -9.57
CA ASP A 452 -35.01 10.72 -10.51
C ASP A 452 -34.39 10.29 -11.85
N LYS A 453 -33.06 10.18 -11.91
CA LYS A 453 -32.36 9.76 -13.12
C LYS A 453 -32.45 8.24 -13.31
N THR A 454 -32.49 7.81 -14.57
CA THR A 454 -32.51 6.40 -14.98
C THR A 454 -31.45 5.56 -14.26
N GLU A 455 -30.27 6.11 -14.03
CA GLU A 455 -29.16 5.46 -13.30
C GLU A 455 -29.53 4.99 -11.88
N ASN A 456 -30.27 5.80 -11.11
CA ASN A 456 -30.67 5.47 -9.74
C ASN A 456 -31.70 4.32 -9.75
N ILE A 457 -32.63 4.37 -10.73
CA ILE A 457 -33.71 3.39 -10.89
C ILE A 457 -33.17 2.04 -11.37
N VAL A 458 -32.25 2.04 -12.35
CA VAL A 458 -31.64 0.81 -12.89
C VAL A 458 -30.85 0.08 -11.82
N LEU A 459 -30.15 0.78 -10.92
CA LEU A 459 -29.49 0.13 -9.78
C LEU A 459 -30.49 -0.57 -8.85
N ARG A 460 -31.65 0.05 -8.57
CA ARG A 460 -32.68 -0.53 -7.70
C ARG A 460 -33.42 -1.69 -8.36
N LYS A 461 -33.94 -1.47 -9.57
CA LYS A 461 -34.94 -2.34 -10.22
C LYS A 461 -34.38 -3.18 -11.37
N GLY A 462 -33.14 -2.94 -11.79
CA GLY A 462 -32.56 -3.56 -12.97
C GLY A 462 -33.19 -3.05 -14.28
N ASP A 463 -32.74 -3.61 -15.39
CA ASP A 463 -33.38 -3.49 -16.71
C ASP A 463 -33.26 -4.80 -17.51
N ALA A 464 -33.54 -4.76 -18.82
CA ALA A 464 -33.48 -5.95 -19.67
C ALA A 464 -32.09 -6.61 -19.75
N ASN A 465 -31.01 -5.87 -19.44
CA ASN A 465 -29.62 -6.32 -19.57
C ASN A 465 -28.87 -6.30 -18.24
N LEU A 466 -29.41 -5.65 -17.20
CA LEU A 466 -28.75 -5.48 -15.91
C LEU A 466 -29.62 -5.98 -14.76
N PRO A 467 -29.10 -6.86 -13.87
CA PRO A 467 -29.84 -7.32 -12.72
C PRO A 467 -30.03 -6.21 -11.67
N ALA A 468 -31.15 -6.29 -10.96
CA ALA A 468 -31.46 -5.41 -9.84
C ALA A 468 -30.50 -5.63 -8.66
N LEU A 469 -29.88 -4.56 -8.14
CA LEU A 469 -28.96 -4.66 -7.01
C LEU A 469 -29.68 -4.66 -5.66
N GLU A 470 -30.78 -3.93 -5.53
CA GLU A 470 -31.50 -3.80 -4.26
C GLU A 470 -32.06 -5.14 -3.72
N PRO A 471 -32.70 -6.02 -4.53
CA PRO A 471 -33.09 -7.35 -4.08
C PRO A 471 -31.91 -8.21 -3.62
N PHE A 472 -30.74 -7.98 -4.22
CA PHE A 472 -29.52 -8.68 -3.85
C PHE A 472 -29.01 -8.23 -2.47
N LEU A 473 -29.01 -6.93 -2.17
CA LEU A 473 -28.69 -6.42 -0.83
C LEU A 473 -29.63 -7.00 0.24
N GLY A 474 -30.91 -7.12 -0.11
CA GLY A 474 -31.93 -7.78 0.72
C GLY A 474 -31.59 -9.23 1.02
N LYS A 475 -31.28 -10.03 -0.01
CA LYS A 475 -30.92 -11.45 0.12
C LYS A 475 -29.79 -11.71 1.13
N PHE A 476 -28.80 -10.83 1.19
CA PHE A 476 -27.63 -11.00 2.06
C PHE A 476 -27.72 -10.26 3.40
N GLY A 477 -28.77 -9.47 3.62
CA GLY A 477 -28.91 -8.72 4.87
C GLY A 477 -27.83 -7.65 5.03
N VAL A 478 -27.59 -6.86 3.99
CA VAL A 478 -26.62 -5.74 4.03
C VAL A 478 -27.08 -4.69 5.05
N ASP A 479 -26.18 -4.28 5.93
CA ASP A 479 -26.46 -3.35 7.03
C ASP A 479 -26.39 -1.89 6.56
N LEU A 480 -25.31 -1.52 5.86
CA LEU A 480 -25.04 -0.16 5.41
C LEU A 480 -24.66 -0.12 3.93
N VAL A 481 -25.09 0.92 3.21
CA VAL A 481 -24.59 1.28 1.88
C VAL A 481 -24.08 2.71 1.90
N PHE A 482 -22.83 2.93 1.50
CA PHE A 482 -22.30 4.28 1.26
C PHE A 482 -22.24 4.58 -0.23
N SER A 483 -22.57 5.79 -0.62
CA SER A 483 -22.56 6.23 -2.01
C SER A 483 -22.09 7.66 -2.20
N GLY A 484 -21.60 7.97 -3.39
CA GLY A 484 -21.15 9.30 -3.80
C GLY A 484 -22.00 9.91 -4.89
N HIS A 485 -21.33 10.42 -5.94
CA HIS A 485 -21.90 11.04 -7.15
C HIS A 485 -22.69 12.33 -6.92
N ARG A 486 -23.52 12.37 -5.88
CA ARG A 486 -24.29 13.53 -5.46
C ARG A 486 -23.47 14.34 -4.46
N HIS A 487 -23.16 15.59 -4.80
CA HIS A 487 -22.26 16.47 -4.05
C HIS A 487 -22.96 17.13 -2.84
N TYR A 488 -23.43 16.30 -1.92
CA TYR A 488 -23.96 16.65 -0.60
C TYR A 488 -23.87 15.42 0.31
N TYR A 489 -24.15 15.63 1.59
CA TYR A 489 -24.31 14.58 2.58
C TYR A 489 -25.80 14.30 2.82
N GLU A 490 -26.17 13.03 2.84
CA GLU A 490 -27.49 12.58 3.25
C GLU A 490 -27.41 11.16 3.83
N ARG A 491 -27.96 10.95 5.02
CA ARG A 491 -28.20 9.63 5.59
C ARG A 491 -29.69 9.36 5.59
N LEU A 492 -30.07 8.17 5.15
CA LEU A 492 -31.46 7.75 5.01
C LEU A 492 -31.88 6.88 6.19
N PHE A 493 -33.19 6.83 6.45
CA PHE A 493 -33.79 5.75 7.22
C PHE A 493 -33.64 4.42 6.47
N PRO A 494 -33.70 3.27 7.17
CA PRO A 494 -33.75 1.95 6.55
C PRO A 494 -34.81 1.91 5.46
N ILE A 495 -34.43 1.56 4.23
CA ILE A 495 -35.34 1.62 3.08
C ILE A 495 -35.19 0.39 2.19
N TYR A 496 -36.32 -0.07 1.67
CA TYR A 496 -36.39 -1.12 0.66
C TYR A 496 -37.57 -0.87 -0.25
N ASP A 497 -37.37 -0.99 -1.56
CA ASP A 497 -38.41 -0.82 -2.57
C ASP A 497 -39.22 0.46 -2.36
N GLU A 498 -38.51 1.58 -2.17
CA GLU A 498 -39.06 2.92 -1.96
C GLU A 498 -39.92 3.07 -0.67
N ASN A 499 -39.92 2.06 0.22
CA ASN A 499 -40.66 2.06 1.48
C ASN A 499 -39.71 2.24 2.70
N PRO A 500 -39.59 3.44 3.28
CA PRO A 500 -38.74 3.66 4.44
C PRO A 500 -39.38 3.19 5.75
N THR A 501 -38.58 2.59 6.62
CA THR A 501 -38.90 2.37 8.03
C THR A 501 -38.41 3.57 8.83
N VAL A 502 -39.30 4.50 9.17
CA VAL A 502 -38.96 5.73 9.91
C VAL A 502 -38.87 5.44 11.41
N TYR A 503 -37.75 5.82 12.03
CA TYR A 503 -37.52 5.67 13.47
C TYR A 503 -37.73 7.01 14.18
N LYS A 504 -38.24 6.96 15.43
CA LYS A 504 -38.49 8.18 16.23
C LYS A 504 -37.23 8.98 16.51
N ASN A 505 -36.09 8.31 16.67
CA ASN A 505 -34.79 8.94 16.83
C ASN A 505 -33.95 8.65 15.58
N GLY A 506 -33.79 9.62 14.69
CA GLY A 506 -32.96 9.47 13.49
C GLY A 506 -31.48 9.23 13.79
N SER A 507 -31.00 9.59 14.98
CA SER A 507 -29.61 9.38 15.41
C SER A 507 -29.37 8.03 16.12
N TYR A 508 -30.41 7.21 16.30
CA TYR A 508 -30.28 5.89 16.92
C TYR A 508 -31.27 4.90 16.31
N ILE A 509 -30.76 3.94 15.55
CA ILE A 509 -31.56 2.88 14.93
C ILE A 509 -31.20 1.54 15.57
N GLU A 510 -32.19 0.87 16.13
CA GLU A 510 -32.06 -0.50 16.65
C GLU A 510 -32.75 -1.49 15.71
N ASN A 511 -32.05 -2.58 15.35
CA ASN A 511 -32.54 -3.65 14.48
C ASN A 511 -33.17 -3.09 13.20
N ALA A 512 -32.35 -2.40 12.41
CA ALA A 512 -32.76 -1.82 11.12
C ALA A 512 -33.48 -2.86 10.25
N LYS A 513 -34.72 -2.57 9.85
CA LYS A 513 -35.55 -3.48 9.06
C LYS A 513 -35.07 -3.67 7.61
N ALA A 514 -34.28 -2.73 7.12
CA ALA A 514 -33.66 -2.73 5.80
C ALA A 514 -32.28 -2.05 5.87
N THR A 515 -31.58 -1.99 4.74
CA THR A 515 -30.28 -1.32 4.62
C THR A 515 -30.42 0.17 4.93
N VAL A 516 -29.47 0.72 5.69
CA VAL A 516 -29.32 2.17 5.87
C VAL A 516 -28.39 2.72 4.79
N HIS A 517 -28.85 3.72 4.04
CA HIS A 517 -28.08 4.31 2.94
C HIS A 517 -27.49 5.65 3.32
N PHE A 518 -26.28 5.91 2.83
CA PHE A 518 -25.57 7.17 2.94
C PHE A 518 -25.21 7.68 1.54
N VAL A 519 -25.45 8.95 1.31
CA VAL A 519 -24.86 9.78 0.27
C VAL A 519 -23.80 10.63 0.96
N THR A 520 -22.55 10.53 0.55
CA THR A 520 -21.42 11.25 1.16
C THR A 520 -20.50 11.86 0.11
N GLY A 521 -21.07 12.41 -0.97
CA GLY A 521 -20.31 12.99 -2.08
C GLY A 521 -19.81 14.42 -1.83
N SER A 522 -19.87 14.91 -0.59
CA SER A 522 -19.56 16.29 -0.18
C SER A 522 -18.07 16.54 0.13
N ALA A 523 -17.14 15.77 -0.43
CA ALA A 523 -15.73 15.81 -0.04
C ALA A 523 -14.90 16.95 -0.68
N GLY A 524 -15.43 17.68 -1.69
CA GLY A 524 -14.65 18.77 -2.31
C GLY A 524 -14.93 19.13 -3.79
N CYS A 525 -16.05 18.74 -4.40
CA CYS A 525 -16.28 19.04 -5.83
C CYS A 525 -16.57 20.54 -6.09
N HIS A 526 -16.26 21.06 -7.28
CA HIS A 526 -16.60 22.44 -7.66
C HIS A 526 -18.11 22.64 -7.95
N SER A 527 -18.88 21.57 -8.16
CA SER A 527 -20.31 21.60 -8.45
C SER A 527 -21.15 21.15 -7.25
N HIS A 528 -21.28 21.99 -6.23
CA HIS A 528 -22.10 21.69 -5.06
C HIS A 528 -23.61 21.76 -5.35
N THR A 529 -24.35 20.81 -4.77
CA THR A 529 -25.81 20.93 -4.71
C THR A 529 -26.12 22.04 -3.72
N LYS A 530 -26.85 23.08 -4.17
CA LYS A 530 -27.19 24.22 -3.30
C LYS A 530 -28.32 23.82 -2.35
N GLU A 531 -28.35 24.42 -1.16
CA GLU A 531 -29.44 24.26 -0.18
C GLU A 531 -30.85 24.35 -0.80
N ALA A 532 -31.05 25.29 -1.73
CA ALA A 532 -32.33 25.50 -2.43
C ALA A 532 -32.75 24.32 -3.34
N ASP A 533 -31.82 23.47 -3.77
CA ASP A 533 -32.08 22.27 -4.57
C ASP A 533 -32.35 21.03 -3.69
N PHE A 534 -32.14 21.13 -2.37
CA PHE A 534 -32.28 20.01 -1.43
C PHE A 534 -33.67 20.02 -0.78
N LYS A 535 -34.53 19.10 -1.23
CA LYS A 535 -35.85 18.85 -0.61
C LYS A 535 -35.83 17.45 0.00
N PRO A 536 -35.55 17.30 1.32
CA PRO A 536 -35.42 15.99 1.93
C PRO A 536 -36.70 15.18 1.73
N ALA A 537 -36.56 14.01 1.14
CA ALA A 537 -37.64 13.04 1.00
C ALA A 537 -37.99 12.42 2.36
N VAL A 538 -39.13 11.74 2.44
CA VAL A 538 -39.62 11.10 3.68
C VAL A 538 -38.62 10.08 4.25
N PHE A 539 -37.75 9.52 3.41
CA PHE A 539 -36.69 8.60 3.81
C PHE A 539 -35.40 9.29 4.30
N SER A 540 -35.29 10.61 4.21
CA SER A 540 -34.11 11.36 4.66
C SER A 540 -34.09 11.48 6.18
N ALA A 541 -33.04 11.01 6.83
CA ALA A 541 -32.88 11.04 8.28
C ALA A 541 -31.98 12.20 8.75
N ALA A 542 -30.92 12.49 8.00
CA ALA A 542 -30.05 13.64 8.21
C ALA A 542 -29.42 14.07 6.88
N SER A 543 -29.13 15.35 6.71
CA SER A 543 -28.54 15.87 5.48
C SER A 543 -27.75 17.14 5.70
N SER A 544 -26.78 17.41 4.83
CA SER A 544 -25.99 18.64 4.81
C SER A 544 -25.55 18.96 3.38
N ASP A 545 -25.61 20.23 2.99
CA ASP A 545 -25.05 20.73 1.73
C ASP A 545 -23.58 21.17 1.85
N SER A 546 -23.05 21.15 3.09
CA SER A 546 -21.70 21.57 3.43
C SER A 546 -20.66 20.51 3.07
N TYR A 547 -19.43 20.97 2.85
CA TYR A 547 -18.28 20.09 2.71
C TYR A 547 -17.99 19.35 4.01
N GLY A 548 -17.64 18.06 3.88
CA GLY A 548 -17.36 17.21 5.03
C GLY A 548 -17.12 15.76 4.66
N PHE A 549 -16.86 14.94 5.67
CA PHE A 549 -16.56 13.52 5.52
C PHE A 549 -17.24 12.70 6.63
N ASN A 550 -17.48 11.41 6.37
CA ASN A 550 -18.01 10.49 7.37
C ASN A 550 -16.88 9.76 8.09
N LEU A 551 -16.92 9.77 9.43
CA LEU A 551 -16.21 8.85 10.31
C LEU A 551 -17.16 7.69 10.63
N VAL A 552 -16.67 6.45 10.57
CA VAL A 552 -17.46 5.26 10.90
C VAL A 552 -16.64 4.36 11.83
N GLU A 553 -17.15 4.13 13.02
CA GLU A 553 -16.53 3.29 14.04
C GLU A 553 -17.38 2.05 14.27
N VAL A 554 -16.78 0.88 14.09
CA VAL A 554 -17.43 -0.40 14.36
C VAL A 554 -16.93 -0.87 15.72
N PHE A 555 -17.77 -0.73 16.74
CA PHE A 555 -17.39 -0.99 18.13
C PHE A 555 -17.27 -2.49 18.41
N ASN A 556 -18.28 -3.25 18.00
CA ASN A 556 -18.39 -4.69 18.24
C ASN A 556 -19.39 -5.33 17.27
N ALA A 557 -19.85 -6.55 17.56
CA ALA A 557 -20.78 -7.29 16.71
C ALA A 557 -22.20 -6.69 16.60
N THR A 558 -22.53 -5.73 17.45
CA THR A 558 -23.87 -5.23 17.64
C THR A 558 -23.96 -3.70 17.58
N HIS A 559 -22.83 -2.97 17.60
CA HIS A 559 -22.82 -1.50 17.56
C HIS A 559 -21.90 -0.91 16.48
N ILE A 560 -22.45 -0.02 15.66
CA ILE A 560 -21.74 0.91 14.77
C ILE A 560 -22.11 2.34 15.17
N HIS A 561 -21.11 3.21 15.17
CA HIS A 561 -21.26 4.65 15.28
C HIS A 561 -20.78 5.31 13.99
N SER A 562 -21.45 6.37 13.55
CA SER A 562 -21.03 7.18 12.42
C SER A 562 -21.23 8.66 12.72
N GLN A 563 -20.26 9.47 12.30
CA GLN A 563 -20.34 10.92 12.40
C GLN A 563 -20.03 11.56 11.05
N PHE A 564 -20.87 12.50 10.61
CA PHE A 564 -20.52 13.38 9.50
C PHE A 564 -19.86 14.64 10.05
N ILE A 565 -18.58 14.85 9.74
CA ILE A 565 -17.79 15.98 10.22
C ILE A 565 -17.75 17.06 9.16
N HIS A 566 -18.16 18.28 9.53
CA HIS A 566 -18.02 19.46 8.68
C HIS A 566 -16.54 19.87 8.56
N GLU A 567 -16.06 20.03 7.33
CA GLU A 567 -14.64 20.30 7.03
C GLU A 567 -14.17 21.60 7.69
N LYS A 568 -14.93 22.69 7.57
CA LYS A 568 -14.55 24.01 8.12
C LYS A 568 -14.57 24.09 9.65
N SER A 569 -15.52 23.42 10.30
CA SER A 569 -15.71 23.55 11.75
C SER A 569 -15.05 22.42 12.54
N GLY A 570 -14.74 21.29 11.89
CA GLY A 570 -14.28 20.07 12.55
C GLY A 570 -15.30 19.45 13.50
N LYS A 571 -16.56 19.90 13.48
CA LYS A 571 -17.63 19.42 14.37
C LYS A 571 -18.52 18.42 13.65
N ALA A 572 -19.05 17.45 14.40
CA ALA A 572 -20.08 16.54 13.92
C ALA A 572 -21.37 17.31 13.65
N HIS A 573 -21.90 17.16 12.44
CA HIS A 573 -23.21 17.64 12.02
C HIS A 573 -24.26 16.54 12.13
N ASP A 574 -23.87 15.31 11.77
CA ASP A 574 -24.65 14.12 12.07
C ASP A 574 -23.84 13.20 13.00
N ASP A 575 -24.54 12.59 13.94
CA ASP A 575 -24.00 11.67 14.95
C ASP A 575 -25.03 10.54 15.13
N PHE A 576 -24.66 9.34 14.68
CA PHE A 576 -25.58 8.25 14.39
C PHE A 576 -25.09 6.93 14.97
N TRP A 577 -25.98 6.22 15.68
CA TRP A 577 -25.77 4.85 16.13
C TRP A 577 -26.68 3.87 15.39
N LEU A 578 -26.06 2.81 14.85
CA LEU A 578 -26.76 1.62 14.38
C LEU A 578 -26.46 0.47 15.33
N VAL A 579 -27.52 -0.05 15.96
CA VAL A 579 -27.45 -1.14 16.93
C VAL A 579 -28.28 -2.32 16.46
N LYS A 580 -27.80 -3.54 16.70
CA LYS A 580 -28.58 -4.75 16.40
C LYS A 580 -28.33 -5.86 17.39
N ALA A 581 -29.30 -6.76 17.55
CA ALA A 581 -29.12 -7.99 18.32
C ALA A 581 -28.06 -8.90 17.65
N GLU A 582 -27.41 -9.74 18.44
CA GLU A 582 -26.42 -10.69 17.91
C GLU A 582 -27.05 -11.64 16.89
N GLY A 583 -26.41 -11.78 15.73
CA GLY A 583 -26.94 -12.57 14.61
C GLY A 583 -28.08 -11.92 13.83
N TYR A 584 -28.56 -10.72 14.22
CA TYR A 584 -29.58 -10.00 13.48
C TYR A 584 -29.07 -9.53 12.11
N ARG A 585 -29.94 -9.65 11.11
CA ARG A 585 -29.74 -9.14 9.75
C ARG A 585 -30.97 -8.34 9.35
N PRO A 586 -30.81 -7.19 8.68
CA PRO A 586 -31.91 -6.52 8.02
C PRO A 586 -32.62 -7.47 7.04
N TYR A 587 -33.88 -7.17 6.70
CA TYR A 587 -34.73 -7.99 5.82
C TYR A 587 -35.21 -9.33 6.38
N ASN A 588 -34.85 -9.67 7.63
CA ASN A 588 -35.34 -10.84 8.38
C ASN A 588 -36.33 -10.48 9.50
#